data_AF-A0A3D5ZAF2-F1
#
_entry.id   AF-A0A3D5ZAF2-F1
#
_cell.length_a   1.000
_cell.length_b   1.000
_cell.length_c   1.000
_cell.angle_alpha   90.00
_cell.angle_beta   90.00
_cell.angle_gamma   90.00
#
_symmetry.space_group_name_H-M   'P 1'
#
loop_
_entity.id
_entity.type
_entity.pdbx_description
1 polymer ?
#
loop_
_entity_poly.entity_id
_entity_poly.type
_entity_poly.pdbx_seq_one_letter_code
_entity_poly.pdbx_strand_id
1 'polypeptide(L)'
;MSKQTYTVNKIIMNYKVLTFLVTIFLLILSSCEKDEKTQTCDSDSSNNNLSLPEESFDYENTEFPNHFLINDYPANFGFQYAAIESDNTPLDNPITNAGATLGRVLFYEKELSANGTISCSSCHIQEKGFSDDALLSLGFDGGTTRRHSMGLTNARFYETGKFFWDERAESLEDQVLMPFQDPVEMGMTLDQVVQTVSDQSYSATLFENAFGDNIVTSDRIAKALAQFVRSLVSFNSKYDQGRTMVNSPIVDFPNFTLEENLGKQIFNSQNLAAPSCNSCHLSEAFTAPLLATNATTSGTNNGLDLFSTDDLGISETTGINGHTGKFKVPS
;
A
#
# COMPACT_ATOMS: atom_id res chain seq x y z
N MET A 1 59.62 -30.80 57.79
CA MET A 1 60.28 -30.63 56.47
C MET A 1 59.21 -30.41 55.42
N SER A 2 59.44 -29.45 54.52
CA SER A 2 58.65 -29.01 53.35
C SER A 2 57.94 -27.67 53.53
N LYS A 3 58.60 -26.61 53.01
CA LYS A 3 58.04 -25.28 52.74
C LYS A 3 57.46 -25.31 51.32
N GLN A 4 56.22 -24.90 51.14
CA GLN A 4 55.60 -24.75 49.82
C GLN A 4 55.60 -23.26 49.44
N THR A 5 56.39 -22.92 48.42
CA THR A 5 56.51 -21.57 47.84
C THR A 5 55.41 -21.33 46.81
N TYR A 6 54.66 -20.24 46.96
CA TYR A 6 53.71 -19.76 45.96
C TYR A 6 54.45 -18.92 44.91
N THR A 7 54.25 -19.23 43.63
CA THR A 7 54.80 -18.49 42.49
C THR A 7 53.74 -17.49 41.99
N VAL A 8 54.07 -16.19 42.00
CA VAL A 8 53.24 -15.13 41.41
C VAL A 8 53.54 -15.07 39.91
N ASN A 9 52.59 -15.47 39.07
CA ASN A 9 52.71 -15.28 37.62
C ASN A 9 52.48 -13.81 37.26
N LYS A 10 53.52 -13.20 36.73
CA LYS A 10 53.55 -11.83 36.23
C LYS A 10 52.87 -11.82 34.84
N ILE A 11 51.67 -11.25 34.74
CA ILE A 11 50.99 -11.05 33.46
C ILE A 11 51.73 -9.94 32.70
N ILE A 12 52.58 -10.32 31.75
CA ILE A 12 53.18 -9.39 30.80
C ILE A 12 52.15 -9.21 29.68
N MET A 13 51.32 -8.17 29.80
CA MET A 13 50.39 -7.79 28.75
C MET A 13 51.18 -7.17 27.61
N ASN A 14 51.14 -7.82 26.45
CA ASN A 14 51.95 -7.51 25.29
C ASN A 14 51.53 -6.13 24.74
N TYR A 15 52.44 -5.15 24.72
CA TYR A 15 52.15 -3.75 24.35
C TYR A 15 51.47 -3.60 22.98
N LYS A 16 51.67 -4.57 22.07
CA LYS A 16 51.00 -4.64 20.75
C LYS A 16 49.50 -4.92 20.83
N VAL A 17 49.03 -5.69 21.83
CA VAL A 17 47.60 -6.00 22.02
C VAL A 17 46.89 -4.80 22.63
N LEU A 18 47.55 -4.07 23.53
CA LEU A 18 47.01 -2.84 24.12
C LEU A 18 46.92 -1.70 23.08
N THR A 19 47.90 -1.57 22.19
CA THR A 19 47.84 -0.57 21.09
C THR A 19 46.76 -0.91 20.06
N PHE A 20 46.54 -2.19 19.77
CA PHE A 20 45.47 -2.64 18.87
C PHE A 20 44.06 -2.40 19.45
N LEU A 21 43.87 -2.64 20.75
CA LEU A 21 42.59 -2.38 21.42
C LEU A 21 42.29 -0.87 21.56
N VAL A 22 43.32 -0.03 21.79
CA VAL A 22 43.16 1.43 21.85
C VAL A 22 42.85 2.03 20.49
N THR A 23 43.40 1.49 19.39
CA THR A 23 43.09 1.96 18.03
C THR A 23 41.68 1.56 17.57
N ILE A 24 41.19 0.37 17.95
CA ILE A 24 39.79 -0.01 17.72
C ILE A 24 38.84 0.87 18.53
N PHE A 25 39.17 1.21 19.79
CA PHE A 25 38.34 2.09 20.61
C PHE A 25 38.29 3.54 20.08
N LEU A 26 39.39 4.04 19.50
CA LEU A 26 39.44 5.37 18.84
C LEU A 26 38.70 5.40 17.50
N LEU A 27 38.65 4.29 16.76
CA LEU A 27 37.88 4.18 15.52
C LEU A 27 36.36 4.11 15.75
N ILE A 28 35.92 3.61 16.91
CA ILE A 28 34.49 3.59 17.29
C ILE A 28 34.00 5.00 17.68
N LEU A 29 34.88 5.88 18.15
CA LEU A 29 34.56 7.28 18.50
C LEU A 29 34.57 8.25 17.31
N SER A 30 34.91 7.79 16.10
CA SER A 30 34.85 8.60 14.86
C SER A 30 33.80 8.09 13.86
N SER A 31 32.82 7.31 14.33
CA SER A 31 31.65 6.98 13.51
C SER A 31 30.78 8.24 13.38
N CYS A 32 30.46 8.57 12.13
CA CYS A 32 29.82 9.81 11.72
C CYS A 32 28.52 10.10 12.47
N GLU A 33 28.48 11.25 13.14
CA GLU A 33 27.23 11.92 13.48
C GLU A 33 26.58 12.33 12.15
N LYS A 34 25.53 11.62 11.77
CA LYS A 34 24.71 11.95 10.61
C LYS A 34 23.83 13.09 11.06
N ASP A 35 24.02 14.29 10.51
CA ASP A 35 23.12 15.42 10.71
C ASP A 35 21.73 15.01 10.18
N GLU A 36 20.89 14.45 11.06
CA GLU A 36 19.46 14.47 10.87
C GLU A 36 19.04 15.93 10.99
N LYS A 37 18.77 16.57 9.85
CA LYS A 37 17.77 17.63 9.83
C LYS A 37 16.46 16.99 10.25
N THR A 38 16.23 16.90 11.56
CA THR A 38 14.91 16.69 12.12
C THR A 38 14.09 17.90 11.67
N GLN A 39 13.29 17.71 10.63
CA GLN A 39 12.18 18.60 10.39
C GLN A 39 11.27 18.40 11.59
N THR A 40 11.36 19.33 12.54
CA THR A 40 10.42 19.44 13.63
C THR A 40 9.05 19.62 13.00
N CYS A 41 8.24 18.57 12.99
CA CYS A 41 6.80 18.71 12.86
C CYS A 41 6.39 19.53 14.08
N ASP A 42 6.10 20.82 13.88
CA ASP A 42 5.54 21.67 14.91
C ASP A 42 4.27 21.00 15.43
N SER A 43 4.36 20.42 16.62
CA SER A 43 3.21 20.01 17.41
C SER A 43 2.65 21.26 18.09
N ASP A 44 2.13 22.19 17.30
CA ASP A 44 1.33 23.28 17.83
C ASP A 44 -0.12 22.78 17.97
N SER A 45 -0.36 22.01 19.03
CA SER A 45 -1.65 21.43 19.39
C SER A 45 -2.58 22.49 20.01
N SER A 46 -2.79 23.60 19.31
CA SER A 46 -3.65 24.68 19.81
C SER A 46 -4.55 25.33 18.76
N ASN A 47 -4.49 24.91 17.50
CA ASN A 47 -5.54 25.16 16.51
C ASN A 47 -5.72 23.91 15.64
N ASN A 48 -6.88 23.24 15.72
CA ASN A 48 -7.30 22.19 14.79
C ASN A 48 -7.60 22.77 13.39
N ASN A 49 -6.70 23.57 12.85
CA ASN A 49 -6.82 24.11 11.51
C ASN A 49 -6.08 23.19 10.55
N LEU A 50 -6.82 22.61 9.62
CA LEU A 50 -6.28 21.87 8.50
C LEU A 50 -5.22 22.71 7.78
N SER A 51 -4.00 22.19 7.72
CA SER A 51 -2.89 22.82 6.99
C SER A 51 -2.71 22.12 5.65
N LEU A 52 -3.17 22.78 4.59
CA LEU A 52 -2.93 22.35 3.21
C LEU A 52 -1.65 23.03 2.68
N PRO A 53 -0.91 22.38 1.77
CA PRO A 53 0.24 23.03 1.14
C PRO A 53 -0.20 24.27 0.35
N GLU A 54 0.68 25.27 0.24
CA GLU A 54 0.42 26.48 -0.55
C GLU A 54 0.18 26.15 -2.03
N GLU A 55 0.96 25.21 -2.56
CA GLU A 55 0.75 24.62 -3.89
C GLU A 55 0.03 23.29 -3.74
N SER A 56 -1.11 23.14 -4.43
CA SER A 56 -1.85 21.89 -4.47
C SER A 56 -1.03 20.79 -5.15
N PHE A 57 -1.15 19.56 -4.64
CA PHE A 57 -0.60 18.40 -5.33
C PHE A 57 -1.30 18.19 -6.66
N ASP A 58 -0.53 17.76 -7.67
CA ASP A 58 -1.08 17.36 -8.98
C ASP A 58 -1.45 15.88 -8.94
N TYR A 59 -2.74 15.62 -8.79
CA TYR A 59 -3.37 14.31 -8.83
C TYR A 59 -3.99 14.00 -10.20
N GLU A 60 -4.30 15.03 -10.99
CA GLU A 60 -5.04 14.93 -12.25
C GLU A 60 -4.10 14.63 -13.44
N ASN A 61 -2.92 15.24 -13.50
CA ASN A 61 -2.04 15.16 -14.67
C ASN A 61 -0.87 14.19 -14.46
N THR A 62 -1.16 12.96 -14.02
CA THR A 62 -0.11 11.94 -13.83
C THR A 62 0.48 11.51 -15.17
N GLU A 63 1.75 11.85 -15.40
CA GLU A 63 2.51 11.39 -16.56
C GLU A 63 3.06 9.97 -16.34
N PHE A 64 2.29 8.96 -16.76
CA PHE A 64 2.74 7.58 -16.68
C PHE A 64 3.87 7.27 -17.68
N PRO A 65 4.85 6.45 -17.30
CA PRO A 65 5.88 6.00 -18.23
C PRO A 65 5.25 5.11 -19.32
N ASN A 66 5.84 5.09 -20.53
CA ASN A 66 5.27 4.38 -21.69
C ASN A 66 4.90 2.90 -21.41
N HIS A 67 5.63 2.21 -20.53
CA HIS A 67 5.34 0.82 -20.20
C HIS A 67 4.00 0.64 -19.46
N PHE A 68 3.51 1.65 -18.74
CA PHE A 68 2.16 1.65 -18.15
C PHE A 68 1.05 1.88 -19.19
N LEU A 69 1.38 2.51 -20.32
CA LEU A 69 0.41 3.00 -21.31
C LEU A 69 0.25 2.07 -22.51
N ILE A 70 1.30 1.35 -22.90
CA ILE A 70 1.35 0.58 -24.14
C ILE A 70 1.91 -0.81 -23.85
N ASN A 71 1.20 -1.83 -24.33
CA ASN A 71 1.73 -3.18 -24.42
C ASN A 71 2.32 -3.43 -25.82
N ASP A 72 3.63 -3.64 -25.89
CA ASP A 72 4.36 -3.99 -27.12
C ASP A 72 4.75 -5.48 -27.20
N TYR A 73 4.19 -6.35 -26.33
CA TYR A 73 4.50 -7.78 -26.31
C TYR A 73 3.55 -8.62 -27.16
N PRO A 74 4.03 -9.73 -27.76
CA PRO A 74 3.18 -10.63 -28.51
C PRO A 74 2.11 -11.30 -27.64
N ALA A 75 1.02 -11.74 -28.27
CA ALA A 75 -0.17 -12.35 -27.64
C ALA A 75 0.08 -13.70 -26.90
N ASN A 76 1.31 -14.15 -26.77
CA ASN A 76 1.70 -15.32 -25.97
C ASN A 76 2.55 -14.95 -24.75
N PHE A 77 2.74 -13.66 -24.46
CA PHE A 77 3.54 -13.17 -23.33
C PHE A 77 2.67 -12.78 -22.13
N GLY A 78 3.06 -13.08 -20.90
CA GLY A 78 2.21 -12.81 -19.72
C GLY A 78 1.83 -11.33 -19.56
N PHE A 79 2.75 -10.40 -19.85
CA PHE A 79 2.55 -8.95 -19.76
C PHE A 79 1.76 -8.38 -20.95
N GLN A 80 0.67 -9.04 -21.33
CA GLN A 80 -0.13 -8.72 -22.51
C GLN A 80 -1.08 -7.52 -22.35
N TYR A 81 -1.14 -6.95 -21.15
CA TYR A 81 -2.03 -5.83 -20.83
C TYR A 81 -1.20 -4.72 -20.21
N ALA A 82 -1.29 -3.52 -20.79
CA ALA A 82 -0.75 -2.33 -20.15
C ALA A 82 -1.56 -2.05 -18.87
N ALA A 83 -0.92 -1.48 -17.85
CA ALA A 83 -1.61 -1.19 -16.58
C ALA A 83 -2.85 -0.31 -16.77
N ILE A 84 -2.79 0.63 -17.72
CA ILE A 84 -3.91 1.54 -18.03
C ILE A 84 -5.15 0.82 -18.57
N GLU A 85 -5.00 -0.38 -19.14
CA GLU A 85 -6.14 -1.17 -19.64
C GLU A 85 -7.00 -1.69 -18.49
N SER A 86 -6.44 -1.77 -17.27
CA SER A 86 -7.12 -2.18 -16.04
C SER A 86 -7.57 -0.99 -15.18
N ASP A 87 -7.55 0.23 -15.72
CA ASP A 87 -7.97 1.43 -14.99
C ASP A 87 -9.47 1.39 -14.66
N ASN A 88 -9.78 1.36 -13.37
CA ASN A 88 -11.14 1.30 -12.85
C ASN A 88 -11.74 2.67 -12.47
N THR A 89 -11.16 3.77 -12.95
CA THR A 89 -11.68 5.13 -12.73
C THR A 89 -13.00 5.31 -13.51
N PRO A 90 -14.14 5.54 -12.84
CA PRO A 90 -15.41 5.68 -13.53
C PRO A 90 -15.55 7.09 -14.14
N LEU A 91 -16.34 7.19 -15.23
CA LEU A 91 -16.52 8.44 -15.97
C LEU A 91 -17.17 9.56 -15.15
N ASP A 92 -17.97 9.20 -14.14
CA ASP A 92 -18.69 10.13 -13.27
C ASP A 92 -17.94 10.47 -11.96
N ASN A 93 -16.75 9.91 -11.76
CA ASN A 93 -15.84 10.27 -10.66
C ASN A 93 -14.36 10.27 -11.11
N PRO A 94 -13.99 11.15 -12.07
CA PRO A 94 -12.59 11.29 -12.48
C PRO A 94 -11.73 11.83 -11.33
N ILE A 95 -10.43 11.52 -11.36
CA ILE A 95 -9.47 12.06 -10.39
C ILE A 95 -9.24 13.54 -10.73
N THR A 96 -9.54 14.41 -9.77
CA THR A 96 -9.27 15.85 -9.86
C THR A 96 -8.38 16.29 -8.71
N ASN A 97 -7.63 17.39 -8.89
CA ASN A 97 -6.80 17.92 -7.80
C ASN A 97 -7.63 18.27 -6.56
N ALA A 98 -8.81 18.88 -6.75
CA ALA A 98 -9.69 19.26 -5.65
C ALA A 98 -10.34 18.07 -4.95
N GLY A 99 -10.89 17.11 -5.70
CA GLY A 99 -11.56 15.93 -5.14
C GLY A 99 -10.59 14.98 -4.44
N ALA A 100 -9.41 14.72 -5.02
CA ALA A 100 -8.37 13.93 -4.36
C ALA A 100 -7.78 14.65 -3.13
N THR A 101 -7.70 15.99 -3.13
CA THR A 101 -7.29 16.75 -1.93
C THR A 101 -8.30 16.60 -0.81
N LEU A 102 -9.61 16.75 -1.09
CA LEU A 102 -10.66 16.47 -0.11
C LEU A 102 -10.57 15.01 0.38
N GLY A 103 -10.42 14.05 -0.52
CA GLY A 103 -10.24 12.64 -0.17
C GLY A 103 -9.07 12.40 0.77
N ARG A 104 -7.92 13.04 0.50
CA ARG A 104 -6.75 12.98 1.38
C ARG A 104 -7.06 13.52 2.76
N VAL A 105 -7.72 14.67 2.87
CA VAL A 105 -8.11 15.23 4.17
C VAL A 105 -8.95 14.23 4.97
N LEU A 106 -9.98 13.66 4.34
CA LEU A 106 -10.86 12.68 4.98
C LEU A 106 -10.13 11.38 5.34
N PHE A 107 -9.16 10.95 4.53
CA PHE A 107 -8.37 9.73 4.77
C PHE A 107 -7.56 9.78 6.08
N TYR A 108 -7.12 10.98 6.47
CA TYR A 108 -6.36 11.20 7.71
C TYR A 108 -7.23 11.72 8.86
N GLU A 109 -8.52 12.02 8.64
CA GLU A 109 -9.44 12.56 9.65
C GLU A 109 -9.82 11.51 10.70
N LYS A 110 -9.47 11.77 11.96
CA LYS A 110 -9.73 10.82 13.06
C LYS A 110 -11.12 10.99 13.67
N GLU A 111 -11.71 12.18 13.55
CA GLU A 111 -13.09 12.41 14.00
C GLU A 111 -14.10 11.52 13.24
N LEU A 112 -13.69 10.92 12.12
CA LEU A 112 -14.48 9.92 11.38
C LEU A 112 -14.41 8.50 11.96
N SER A 113 -14.00 8.33 13.22
CA SER A 113 -14.26 7.13 14.02
C SER A 113 -15.13 7.44 15.23
N ALA A 114 -15.84 6.43 15.74
CA ALA A 114 -16.82 6.59 16.81
C ALA A 114 -16.26 7.20 18.11
N ASN A 115 -14.95 7.12 18.32
CA ASN A 115 -14.26 7.72 19.46
C ASN A 115 -13.18 8.76 19.08
N GLY A 116 -13.08 9.14 17.81
CA GLY A 116 -12.13 10.16 17.35
C GLY A 116 -10.65 9.73 17.36
N THR A 117 -10.35 8.42 17.38
CA THR A 117 -8.97 7.94 17.61
C THR A 117 -8.26 7.38 16.38
N ILE A 118 -9.01 6.89 15.39
CA ILE A 118 -8.45 6.24 14.21
C ILE A 118 -8.98 6.89 12.92
N SER A 119 -8.21 6.77 11.84
CA SER A 119 -8.62 7.15 10.48
C SER A 119 -8.23 6.04 9.50
N CYS A 120 -8.52 6.21 8.20
CA CYS A 120 -8.08 5.23 7.20
C CYS A 120 -6.55 5.02 7.28
N SER A 121 -5.81 6.11 7.54
CA SER A 121 -4.36 6.09 7.69
C SER A 121 -3.83 5.29 8.90
N SER A 122 -4.69 4.97 9.89
CA SER A 122 -4.30 4.12 11.03
C SER A 122 -4.01 2.67 10.63
N CYS A 123 -4.67 2.17 9.59
CA CYS A 123 -4.48 0.81 9.07
C CYS A 123 -3.84 0.79 7.67
N HIS A 124 -3.85 1.92 6.97
CA HIS A 124 -3.23 2.10 5.65
C HIS A 124 -2.11 3.12 5.73
N ILE A 125 -1.00 2.72 6.35
CA ILE A 125 0.12 3.59 6.72
C ILE A 125 0.95 3.91 5.48
N GLN A 126 1.09 5.19 5.14
CA GLN A 126 1.76 5.64 3.91
C GLN A 126 3.20 5.13 3.81
N GLU A 127 3.98 5.17 4.89
CA GLU A 127 5.36 4.68 4.94
C GLU A 127 5.48 3.16 4.79
N LYS A 128 4.36 2.44 4.88
CA LYS A 128 4.26 0.98 4.71
C LYS A 128 3.54 0.60 3.40
N GLY A 129 3.58 1.49 2.40
CA GLY A 129 2.91 1.25 1.12
C GLY A 129 1.39 1.33 1.20
N PHE A 130 0.87 2.11 2.16
CA PHE A 130 -0.54 2.19 2.51
C PHE A 130 -1.13 0.85 2.99
N SER A 131 -0.33 0.09 3.73
CA SER A 131 -0.74 -1.13 4.44
C SER A 131 -0.47 -0.99 5.93
N ASP A 132 -0.79 -2.02 6.69
CA ASP A 132 -0.46 -2.14 8.11
C ASP A 132 0.85 -2.92 8.30
N ASP A 133 1.53 -2.74 9.43
CA ASP A 133 2.61 -3.64 9.87
C ASP A 133 2.13 -4.68 10.89
N ALA A 134 0.93 -4.48 11.47
CA ALA A 134 0.24 -5.49 12.25
C ALA A 134 -0.30 -6.62 11.37
N LEU A 135 -0.35 -7.84 11.93
CA LEU A 135 -0.98 -8.99 11.23
C LEU A 135 -2.46 -8.72 10.95
N LEU A 136 -3.17 -8.21 11.96
CA LEU A 136 -4.56 -7.78 11.89
C LEU A 136 -4.62 -6.36 12.45
N SER A 137 -5.35 -5.47 11.80
CA SER A 137 -5.40 -4.06 12.15
C SER A 137 -6.20 -3.85 13.43
N LEU A 138 -5.75 -2.89 14.25
CA LEU A 138 -6.42 -2.52 15.48
C LEU A 138 -7.49 -1.46 15.20
N GLY A 139 -8.72 -1.78 15.55
CA GLY A 139 -9.87 -0.91 15.41
C GLY A 139 -10.01 0.13 16.51
N PHE A 140 -11.06 0.95 16.43
CA PHE A 140 -11.24 2.12 17.29
C PHE A 140 -11.34 1.77 18.78
N ASP A 141 -11.91 0.62 19.13
CA ASP A 141 -12.12 0.16 20.52
C ASP A 141 -11.26 -1.07 20.88
N GLY A 142 -10.10 -1.21 20.23
CA GLY A 142 -9.12 -2.25 20.57
C GLY A 142 -9.44 -3.66 20.05
N GLY A 143 -10.53 -3.84 19.30
CA GLY A 143 -10.79 -5.05 18.53
C GLY A 143 -9.86 -5.17 17.32
N THR A 144 -9.64 -6.38 16.81
CA THR A 144 -8.81 -6.61 15.61
C THR A 144 -9.65 -6.99 14.41
N THR A 145 -9.30 -6.48 13.23
CA THR A 145 -9.94 -6.86 11.96
C THR A 145 -9.82 -8.37 11.70
N ARG A 146 -10.70 -8.91 10.85
CA ARG A 146 -10.64 -10.32 10.46
C ARG A 146 -9.45 -10.64 9.53
N ARG A 147 -9.05 -9.67 8.69
CA ARG A 147 -7.98 -9.82 7.69
C ARG A 147 -6.97 -8.69 7.82
N HIS A 148 -5.76 -8.96 7.36
CA HIS A 148 -4.73 -7.95 7.18
C HIS A 148 -5.22 -6.84 6.26
N SER A 149 -4.91 -5.58 6.60
CA SER A 149 -5.16 -4.42 5.75
C SER A 149 -4.48 -4.61 4.39
N MET A 150 -5.19 -4.35 3.29
CA MET A 150 -4.58 -4.43 1.97
C MET A 150 -3.76 -3.17 1.70
N GLY A 151 -2.62 -3.32 1.01
CA GLY A 151 -1.96 -2.17 0.41
C GLY A 151 -2.90 -1.45 -0.58
N LEU A 152 -2.94 -0.12 -0.53
CA LEU A 152 -3.76 0.70 -1.44
C LEU A 152 -3.02 1.15 -2.70
N THR A 153 -1.71 0.98 -2.75
CA THR A 153 -0.90 1.35 -3.91
C THR A 153 -1.38 0.59 -5.15
N ASN A 154 -1.53 1.31 -6.27
CA ASN A 154 -2.01 0.78 -7.55
C ASN A 154 -3.45 0.22 -7.54
N ALA A 155 -4.26 0.53 -6.53
CA ALA A 155 -5.68 0.13 -6.47
C ALA A 155 -6.51 0.54 -7.70
N ARG A 156 -6.06 1.57 -8.43
CA ARG A 156 -6.61 2.03 -9.71
C ARG A 156 -6.58 0.98 -10.81
N PHE A 157 -5.60 0.07 -10.84
CA PHE A 157 -5.34 -0.83 -11.97
C PHE A 157 -5.85 -2.25 -11.73
N TYR A 158 -7.07 -2.37 -11.21
CA TYR A 158 -7.74 -3.67 -11.03
C TYR A 158 -8.98 -3.75 -11.92
N GLU A 159 -8.90 -4.62 -12.93
CA GLU A 159 -9.84 -4.69 -14.05
C GLU A 159 -11.30 -4.91 -13.62
N THR A 160 -11.55 -5.73 -12.59
CA THR A 160 -12.93 -5.99 -12.14
C THR A 160 -13.56 -4.79 -11.43
N GLY A 161 -12.76 -3.82 -10.99
CA GLY A 161 -13.22 -2.72 -10.14
C GLY A 161 -13.65 -3.13 -8.73
N LYS A 162 -13.53 -4.42 -8.36
CA LYS A 162 -13.94 -4.92 -7.04
C LYS A 162 -12.83 -4.83 -5.99
N PHE A 163 -13.23 -4.64 -4.74
CA PHE A 163 -12.30 -4.41 -3.63
C PHE A 163 -12.57 -5.27 -2.40
N PHE A 164 -11.61 -5.21 -1.47
CA PHE A 164 -11.30 -6.21 -0.44
C PHE A 164 -10.72 -7.51 -0.98
N TRP A 165 -10.14 -8.29 -0.06
CA TRP A 165 -9.60 -9.63 -0.32
C TRP A 165 -10.62 -10.58 -0.95
N ASP A 166 -11.90 -10.42 -0.63
CA ASP A 166 -13.03 -11.25 -1.10
C ASP A 166 -13.87 -10.60 -2.21
N GLU A 167 -13.42 -9.46 -2.75
CA GLU A 167 -14.13 -8.72 -3.82
C GLU A 167 -15.59 -8.36 -3.47
N ARG A 168 -15.93 -8.22 -2.18
CA ARG A 168 -17.31 -7.96 -1.77
C ARG A 168 -17.82 -6.55 -2.05
N ALA A 169 -16.91 -5.60 -2.27
CA ALA A 169 -17.27 -4.24 -2.71
C ALA A 169 -17.20 -4.17 -4.24
N GLU A 170 -18.27 -3.69 -4.88
CA GLU A 170 -18.39 -3.62 -6.34
C GLU A 170 -17.60 -2.45 -6.95
N SER A 171 -17.22 -1.48 -6.12
CA SER A 171 -16.44 -0.30 -6.51
C SER A 171 -15.59 0.20 -5.35
N LEU A 172 -14.68 1.14 -5.64
CA LEU A 172 -13.87 1.77 -4.61
C LEU A 172 -14.73 2.72 -3.76
N GLU A 173 -15.68 3.39 -4.40
CA GLU A 173 -16.70 4.23 -3.76
C GLU A 173 -17.52 3.43 -2.75
N ASP A 174 -17.89 2.18 -3.06
CA ASP A 174 -18.55 1.30 -2.10
C ASP A 174 -17.60 0.89 -0.97
N GLN A 175 -16.36 0.54 -1.32
CA GLN A 175 -15.37 0.04 -0.38
C GLN A 175 -15.06 1.05 0.73
N VAL A 176 -14.82 2.31 0.37
CA VAL A 176 -14.39 3.36 1.33
C VAL A 176 -15.47 3.69 2.36
N LEU A 177 -16.74 3.35 2.09
CA LEU A 177 -17.85 3.55 3.04
C LEU A 177 -18.00 2.40 4.04
N MET A 178 -17.45 1.22 3.76
CA MET A 178 -17.63 0.04 4.62
C MET A 178 -16.85 0.14 5.95
N PRO A 179 -15.57 0.57 5.99
CA PRO A 179 -14.82 0.73 7.25
C PRO A 179 -15.48 1.66 8.25
N PHE A 180 -16.14 2.73 7.76
CA PHE A 180 -16.90 3.63 8.63
C PHE A 180 -17.96 2.87 9.43
N GLN A 181 -18.66 1.94 8.78
CA GLN A 181 -19.81 1.21 9.33
C GLN A 181 -19.43 -0.06 10.09
N ASP A 182 -18.22 -0.56 9.89
CA ASP A 182 -17.76 -1.77 10.57
C ASP A 182 -17.57 -1.50 12.08
N PRO A 183 -18.17 -2.32 12.97
CA PRO A 183 -18.16 -2.09 14.42
C PRO A 183 -16.82 -2.44 15.07
N VAL A 184 -15.90 -3.08 14.35
CA VAL A 184 -14.52 -3.27 14.78
C VAL A 184 -13.65 -2.14 14.25
N GLU A 185 -13.79 -1.78 12.97
CA GLU A 185 -12.96 -0.74 12.35
C GLU A 185 -13.27 0.65 12.91
N MET A 186 -14.24 1.40 12.37
CA MET A 186 -14.47 2.81 12.76
C MET A 186 -15.80 3.07 13.48
N GLY A 187 -16.78 2.17 13.42
CA GLY A 187 -17.94 2.13 14.33
C GLY A 187 -19.01 3.23 14.18
N MET A 188 -19.14 3.87 13.03
CA MET A 188 -20.08 4.97 12.76
C MET A 188 -21.18 4.61 11.75
N THR A 189 -22.35 5.24 11.84
CA THR A 189 -23.32 5.24 10.75
C THR A 189 -22.94 6.26 9.68
N LEU A 190 -23.43 6.09 8.44
CA LEU A 190 -23.18 7.08 7.38
C LEU A 190 -23.76 8.47 7.70
N ASP A 191 -24.88 8.52 8.44
CA ASP A 191 -25.44 9.80 8.90
C ASP A 191 -24.50 10.51 9.88
N GLN A 192 -23.85 9.76 10.79
CA GLN A 192 -22.84 10.31 11.68
C GLN A 192 -21.62 10.80 10.90
N VAL A 193 -21.15 10.03 9.90
CA VAL A 193 -20.03 10.44 9.03
C VAL A 193 -20.36 11.75 8.31
N VAL A 194 -21.53 11.84 7.68
CA VAL A 194 -21.97 13.06 6.97
C VAL A 194 -22.05 14.25 7.92
N GLN A 195 -22.62 14.06 9.12
CA GLN A 195 -22.72 15.13 10.11
C GLN A 195 -21.33 15.57 10.58
N THR A 196 -20.46 14.63 10.96
CA THR A 196 -19.10 14.93 11.41
C THR A 196 -18.30 15.68 10.35
N VAL A 197 -18.37 15.28 9.08
CA VAL A 197 -17.72 16.01 7.99
C VAL A 197 -18.35 17.39 7.85
N SER A 198 -19.67 17.50 7.85
CA SER A 198 -20.37 18.80 7.70
C SER A 198 -19.99 19.81 8.78
N ASP A 199 -19.69 19.35 9.99
CA ASP A 199 -19.31 20.19 11.12
C ASP A 199 -17.85 20.67 11.08
N GLN A 200 -17.03 20.13 10.18
CA GLN A 200 -15.63 20.57 10.03
C GLN A 200 -15.52 21.94 9.36
N SER A 201 -14.58 22.75 9.86
CA SER A 201 -14.34 24.10 9.35
C SER A 201 -13.89 24.13 7.89
N TYR A 202 -13.24 23.06 7.42
CA TYR A 202 -12.76 22.94 6.03
C TYR A 202 -13.86 22.57 5.03
N SER A 203 -14.98 22.00 5.48
CA SER A 203 -15.91 21.29 4.60
C SER A 203 -16.56 22.16 3.56
N ALA A 204 -17.04 23.35 3.94
CA ALA A 204 -17.69 24.24 2.99
C ALA A 204 -16.78 24.58 1.79
N THR A 205 -15.52 24.91 2.06
CA THR A 205 -14.54 25.26 1.02
C THR A 205 -14.12 24.06 0.19
N LEU A 206 -13.82 22.93 0.83
CA LEU A 206 -13.30 21.76 0.09
C LEU A 206 -14.37 21.07 -0.75
N PHE A 207 -15.63 21.02 -0.30
CA PHE A 207 -16.73 20.49 -1.10
C PHE A 207 -17.07 21.41 -2.27
N GLU A 208 -17.08 22.75 -2.07
CA GLU A 208 -17.27 23.71 -3.15
C GLU A 208 -16.20 23.54 -4.24
N ASN A 209 -14.93 23.40 -3.84
CA ASN A 209 -13.83 23.20 -4.78
C ASN A 209 -13.92 21.84 -5.51
N ALA A 210 -14.32 20.78 -4.81
CA ALA A 210 -14.36 19.43 -5.38
C ALA A 210 -15.61 19.16 -6.25
N PHE A 211 -16.76 19.73 -5.89
CA PHE A 211 -18.06 19.37 -6.45
C PHE A 211 -18.90 20.57 -6.94
N GLY A 212 -18.40 21.80 -6.77
CA GLY A 212 -19.06 23.03 -7.23
C GLY A 212 -20.17 23.56 -6.32
N ASP A 213 -20.36 22.95 -5.15
CA ASP A 213 -21.20 23.45 -4.07
C ASP A 213 -20.76 22.85 -2.72
N ASN A 214 -21.23 23.39 -1.59
CA ASN A 214 -20.84 22.95 -0.24
C ASN A 214 -21.65 21.77 0.34
N ILE A 215 -22.47 21.08 -0.46
CA ILE A 215 -23.33 20.00 0.04
C ILE A 215 -22.48 18.75 0.35
N VAL A 216 -22.55 18.31 1.60
CA VAL A 216 -21.91 17.08 2.08
C VAL A 216 -22.91 15.93 2.00
N THR A 217 -22.50 14.82 1.36
CA THR A 217 -23.28 13.57 1.31
C THR A 217 -22.33 12.38 1.40
N SER A 218 -22.83 11.21 1.78
CA SER A 218 -22.03 9.98 1.79
C SER A 218 -21.48 9.63 0.40
N ASP A 219 -22.24 9.88 -0.67
CA ASP A 219 -21.78 9.71 -2.06
C ASP A 219 -20.58 10.59 -2.39
N ARG A 220 -20.61 11.88 -2.02
CA ARG A 220 -19.50 12.80 -2.27
C ARG A 220 -18.28 12.51 -1.40
N ILE A 221 -18.48 12.05 -0.16
CA ILE A 221 -17.41 11.55 0.70
C ILE A 221 -16.74 10.33 0.05
N ALA A 222 -17.54 9.36 -0.41
CA ALA A 222 -17.05 8.18 -1.10
C ALA A 222 -16.26 8.54 -2.35
N LYS A 223 -16.81 9.43 -3.19
CA LYS A 223 -16.17 9.92 -4.41
C LYS A 223 -14.82 10.58 -4.14
N ALA A 224 -14.74 11.47 -3.15
CA ALA A 224 -13.50 12.14 -2.78
C ALA A 224 -12.43 11.15 -2.29
N LEU A 225 -12.79 10.26 -1.35
CA LEU A 225 -11.89 9.21 -0.85
C LEU A 225 -11.39 8.31 -1.97
N ALA A 226 -12.29 7.88 -2.87
CA ALA A 226 -11.95 7.03 -4.00
C ALA A 226 -11.01 7.73 -5.00
N GLN A 227 -11.17 9.04 -5.24
CA GLN A 227 -10.21 9.82 -6.04
C GLN A 227 -8.82 9.82 -5.40
N PHE A 228 -8.72 10.04 -4.08
CA PHE A 228 -7.43 10.00 -3.39
C PHE A 228 -6.79 8.61 -3.49
N VAL A 229 -7.54 7.54 -3.21
CA VAL A 229 -7.00 6.18 -3.26
C VAL A 229 -6.56 5.79 -4.68
N ARG A 230 -7.31 6.15 -5.74
CA ARG A 230 -6.87 5.93 -7.13
C ARG A 230 -5.65 6.74 -7.54
N SER A 231 -5.35 7.83 -6.84
CA SER A 231 -4.15 8.63 -7.08
C SER A 231 -2.87 8.00 -6.50
N LEU A 232 -2.99 6.98 -5.64
CA LEU A 232 -1.87 6.29 -5.01
C LEU A 232 -1.20 5.31 -5.98
N VAL A 233 -0.55 5.83 -7.02
CA VAL A 233 0.13 5.02 -8.04
C VAL A 233 1.65 5.04 -7.85
N SER A 234 2.27 3.86 -7.86
CA SER A 234 3.73 3.72 -7.83
C SER A 234 4.26 3.33 -9.22
N PHE A 235 5.08 4.20 -9.80
CA PHE A 235 5.71 4.00 -11.12
C PHE A 235 7.13 4.57 -11.22
N ASN A 236 7.81 4.80 -10.08
CA ASN A 236 9.18 5.34 -10.03
C ASN A 236 10.13 4.55 -9.10
N SER A 237 9.80 3.29 -8.83
CA SER A 237 10.68 2.37 -8.11
C SER A 237 11.96 2.08 -8.90
N LYS A 238 12.93 1.42 -8.26
CA LYS A 238 14.13 0.92 -8.97
C LYS A 238 13.76 0.01 -10.14
N TYR A 239 12.68 -0.77 -10.00
CA TYR A 239 12.13 -1.60 -11.08
C TYR A 239 11.69 -0.72 -12.24
N ASP A 240 10.87 0.30 -12.00
CA ASP A 240 10.33 1.17 -13.05
C ASP A 240 11.45 1.90 -13.79
N GLN A 241 12.44 2.42 -13.05
CA GLN A 241 13.63 3.03 -13.64
C GLN A 241 14.38 2.05 -14.55
N GLY A 242 14.59 0.81 -14.10
CA GLY A 242 15.22 -0.24 -14.92
C GLY A 242 14.37 -0.61 -16.14
N ARG A 243 13.05 -0.66 -15.96
CA ARG A 243 12.07 -1.00 -16.98
C ARG A 243 12.06 0.03 -18.12
N THR A 244 12.30 1.31 -17.83
CA THR A 244 12.43 2.35 -18.87
C THR A 244 13.73 2.23 -19.70
N MET A 245 14.75 1.52 -19.22
CA MET A 245 16.04 1.37 -19.91
C MET A 245 16.06 0.24 -20.93
N VAL A 246 15.00 -0.57 -20.99
CA VAL A 246 14.95 -1.77 -21.83
C VAL A 246 13.59 -1.93 -22.51
N ASN A 247 13.54 -2.71 -23.58
CA ASN A 247 12.31 -2.98 -24.34
C ASN A 247 11.50 -4.17 -23.78
N SER A 248 11.96 -4.83 -22.72
CA SER A 248 11.32 -6.05 -22.20
C SER A 248 11.52 -6.25 -20.69
N PRO A 249 10.49 -6.61 -19.89
CA PRO A 249 10.65 -6.88 -18.46
C PRO A 249 11.46 -8.15 -18.19
N ILE A 250 11.65 -9.04 -19.19
CA ILE A 250 12.40 -10.30 -19.04
C ILE A 250 13.89 -10.20 -19.36
N VAL A 251 14.36 -9.11 -19.98
CA VAL A 251 15.80 -8.89 -20.16
C VAL A 251 16.40 -8.25 -18.93
N ASP A 252 17.68 -8.48 -18.66
CA ASP A 252 18.34 -7.90 -17.49
C ASP A 252 18.27 -6.37 -17.50
N PHE A 253 17.91 -5.80 -16.36
CA PHE A 253 17.89 -4.35 -16.17
C PHE A 253 19.32 -3.88 -15.85
N PRO A 254 19.85 -2.88 -16.55
CA PRO A 254 21.22 -2.40 -16.34
C PRO A 254 21.47 -1.85 -14.93
N ASN A 255 20.44 -1.36 -14.24
CA ASN A 255 20.51 -0.79 -12.89
C ASN A 255 20.30 -1.83 -11.77
N PHE A 256 20.02 -3.09 -12.13
CA PHE A 256 19.85 -4.19 -11.19
C PHE A 256 21.18 -4.89 -10.90
N THR A 257 21.33 -5.45 -9.70
CA THR A 257 22.38 -6.41 -9.39
C THR A 257 22.14 -7.75 -10.11
N LEU A 258 23.12 -8.65 -10.05
CA LEU A 258 22.96 -10.00 -10.59
C LEU A 258 21.83 -10.75 -9.87
N GLU A 259 21.71 -10.58 -8.55
CA GLU A 259 20.66 -11.21 -7.74
C GLU A 259 19.27 -10.64 -8.03
N GLU A 260 19.15 -9.32 -8.21
CA GLU A 260 17.87 -8.69 -8.57
C GLU A 260 17.40 -9.14 -9.97
N ASN A 261 18.32 -9.22 -10.94
CA ASN A 261 17.99 -9.76 -12.27
C ASN A 261 17.65 -11.25 -12.22
N LEU A 262 18.36 -12.06 -11.42
CA LEU A 262 18.01 -13.47 -11.21
C LEU A 262 16.61 -13.61 -10.58
N GLY A 263 16.29 -12.84 -9.55
CA GLY A 263 14.97 -12.83 -8.93
C GLY A 263 13.87 -12.45 -9.93
N LYS A 264 14.12 -11.42 -10.75
CA LYS A 264 13.23 -11.02 -11.84
C LYS A 264 13.05 -12.13 -12.89
N GLN A 265 14.11 -12.83 -13.26
CA GLN A 265 14.02 -13.97 -14.18
C GLN A 265 13.18 -15.12 -13.59
N ILE A 266 13.35 -15.42 -12.29
CA ILE A 266 12.55 -16.43 -11.58
C ILE A 266 11.07 -16.03 -11.56
N PHE A 267 10.77 -14.78 -11.17
CA PHE A 267 9.41 -14.24 -11.15
C PHE A 267 8.70 -14.40 -12.49
N ASN A 268 9.46 -14.18 -13.58
CA ASN A 268 8.94 -14.24 -14.94
C ASN A 268 9.05 -15.63 -15.60
N SER A 269 9.64 -16.61 -14.93
CA SER A 269 9.96 -17.90 -15.55
C SER A 269 8.70 -18.69 -15.88
N GLN A 270 8.46 -19.00 -17.15
CA GLN A 270 7.30 -19.79 -17.60
C GLN A 270 7.50 -21.30 -17.41
N ASN A 271 8.22 -21.72 -16.36
CA ASN A 271 8.62 -23.12 -16.25
C ASN A 271 7.41 -24.03 -15.98
N LEU A 272 7.25 -25.08 -16.79
CA LEU A 272 6.05 -25.93 -16.91
C LEU A 272 5.71 -26.79 -15.67
N ALA A 273 6.48 -26.68 -14.58
CA ALA A 273 6.32 -27.50 -13.38
C ALA A 273 5.52 -26.81 -12.25
N ALA A 274 5.43 -25.47 -12.27
CA ALA A 274 4.65 -24.69 -11.30
C ALA A 274 4.17 -23.39 -11.96
N PRO A 275 3.00 -22.85 -11.60
CA PRO A 275 2.56 -21.54 -12.10
C PRO A 275 3.60 -20.48 -11.69
N SER A 276 4.03 -19.70 -12.68
CA SER A 276 4.96 -18.59 -12.49
C SER A 276 4.32 -17.47 -11.68
N CYS A 277 5.10 -16.64 -10.98
CA CYS A 277 4.55 -15.50 -10.23
C CYS A 277 3.78 -14.56 -11.18
N ASN A 278 4.32 -14.36 -12.39
CA ASN A 278 3.68 -13.64 -13.47
C ASN A 278 2.50 -14.37 -14.15
N SER A 279 1.94 -15.44 -13.56
CA SER A 279 0.65 -16.00 -14.00
C SER A 279 -0.53 -15.31 -13.33
N CYS A 280 -0.31 -14.74 -12.14
CA CYS A 280 -1.31 -13.99 -11.37
C CYS A 280 -0.91 -12.52 -11.22
N HIS A 281 0.38 -12.22 -11.05
CA HIS A 281 0.89 -10.85 -10.91
C HIS A 281 1.41 -10.32 -12.24
N LEU A 282 0.52 -9.67 -12.98
CA LEU A 282 0.68 -9.32 -14.39
C LEU A 282 0.62 -7.81 -14.60
N SER A 283 0.82 -7.37 -15.85
CA SER A 283 0.99 -5.95 -16.23
C SER A 283 2.16 -5.28 -15.51
N GLU A 284 2.43 -4.01 -15.83
CA GLU A 284 3.44 -3.22 -15.11
C GLU A 284 2.95 -2.73 -13.73
N ALA A 285 1.66 -2.93 -13.41
CA ALA A 285 1.11 -2.68 -12.08
C ALA A 285 1.04 -3.94 -11.20
N PHE A 286 1.53 -5.10 -11.67
CA PHE A 286 1.56 -6.37 -10.93
C PHE A 286 0.20 -6.88 -10.40
N THR A 287 -0.90 -6.45 -11.03
CA THR A 287 -2.27 -6.88 -10.73
C THR A 287 -2.71 -8.06 -11.62
N ALA A 288 -3.79 -8.74 -11.22
CA ALA A 288 -4.34 -9.86 -11.99
C ALA A 288 -5.37 -9.40 -13.04
N PRO A 289 -5.25 -9.86 -14.31
CA PRO A 289 -6.26 -9.64 -15.33
C PRO A 289 -7.38 -10.68 -15.24
N LEU A 290 -8.52 -10.36 -15.86
CA LEU A 290 -9.58 -11.31 -16.15
C LEU A 290 -9.19 -12.20 -17.33
N LEU A 291 -8.73 -13.41 -17.02
CA LEU A 291 -8.24 -14.35 -18.04
C LEU A 291 -9.35 -15.00 -18.89
N ALA A 292 -10.63 -14.83 -18.56
CA ALA A 292 -11.74 -15.42 -19.31
C ALA A 292 -12.86 -14.41 -19.55
N THR A 293 -13.43 -14.42 -20.75
CA THR A 293 -14.45 -13.46 -21.21
C THR A 293 -15.74 -13.43 -20.38
N ASN A 294 -15.99 -14.46 -19.57
CA ASN A 294 -17.15 -14.57 -18.68
C ASN A 294 -16.74 -14.69 -17.21
N ALA A 295 -15.46 -14.46 -16.88
CA ALA A 295 -15.03 -14.45 -15.49
C ALA A 295 -15.58 -13.21 -14.78
N THR A 296 -16.12 -13.41 -13.59
CA THR A 296 -16.64 -12.34 -12.73
C THR A 296 -15.65 -11.95 -11.63
N THR A 297 -14.47 -12.58 -11.62
CA THR A 297 -13.41 -12.41 -10.62
C THR A 297 -12.07 -12.82 -11.21
N SER A 298 -11.02 -12.08 -10.88
CA SER A 298 -9.61 -12.44 -11.12
C SER A 298 -8.95 -13.07 -9.87
N GLY A 299 -9.73 -13.37 -8.85
CA GLY A 299 -9.24 -13.98 -7.62
C GLY A 299 -8.62 -15.36 -7.83
N THR A 300 -7.58 -15.64 -7.05
CA THR A 300 -6.80 -16.87 -7.13
C THR A 300 -6.65 -17.52 -5.76
N ASN A 301 -6.27 -18.79 -5.74
CA ASN A 301 -5.88 -19.51 -4.53
C ASN A 301 -4.38 -19.80 -4.63
N ASN A 302 -3.61 -19.38 -3.62
CA ASN A 302 -2.16 -19.57 -3.57
C ASN A 302 -1.73 -20.98 -3.12
N GLY A 303 -2.68 -21.86 -2.83
CA GLY A 303 -2.47 -23.26 -2.47
C GLY A 303 -1.92 -23.48 -1.07
N LEU A 304 -1.96 -22.47 -0.19
CA LEU A 304 -1.50 -22.63 1.20
C LEU A 304 -2.42 -23.58 2.00
N ASP A 305 -3.74 -23.45 1.79
CA ASP A 305 -4.73 -24.32 2.42
C ASP A 305 -5.14 -25.44 1.47
N LEU A 306 -5.01 -26.69 1.93
CA LEU A 306 -5.58 -27.84 1.22
C LEU A 306 -7.11 -27.75 1.17
N PHE A 307 -7.71 -27.20 2.24
CA PHE A 307 -9.14 -26.94 2.36
C PHE A 307 -9.34 -25.64 3.13
N SER A 308 -9.96 -24.63 2.52
CA SER A 308 -10.39 -23.42 3.22
C SER A 308 -11.67 -23.70 4.01
N THR A 309 -11.64 -23.47 5.33
CA THR A 309 -12.76 -23.84 6.23
C THR A 309 -13.29 -22.69 7.09
N ASP A 310 -12.50 -21.66 7.33
CA ASP A 310 -12.75 -20.54 8.23
C ASP A 310 -12.83 -19.20 7.49
N ASP A 311 -12.04 -19.03 6.44
CA ASP A 311 -12.15 -17.94 5.48
C ASP A 311 -12.31 -18.50 4.06
N LEU A 312 -13.50 -18.35 3.49
CA LEU A 312 -13.79 -18.90 2.16
C LEU A 312 -13.46 -17.93 1.02
N GLY A 313 -12.94 -16.75 1.34
CA GLY A 313 -12.60 -15.70 0.39
C GLY A 313 -13.81 -15.23 -0.41
N ILE A 314 -13.65 -15.10 -1.72
CA ILE A 314 -14.70 -14.64 -2.66
C ILE A 314 -15.97 -15.53 -2.60
N SER A 315 -15.85 -16.78 -2.16
CA SER A 315 -17.00 -17.67 -1.98
C SER A 315 -17.98 -17.18 -0.92
N GLU A 316 -17.52 -16.44 0.10
CA GLU A 316 -18.40 -15.91 1.16
C GLU A 316 -19.45 -14.96 0.61
N THR A 317 -19.09 -14.17 -0.40
CA THR A 317 -19.99 -13.22 -1.07
C THR A 317 -20.77 -13.89 -2.20
N THR A 318 -20.11 -14.74 -2.99
CA THR A 318 -20.69 -15.27 -4.24
C THR A 318 -21.48 -16.57 -4.05
N GLY A 319 -21.19 -17.36 -3.02
CA GLY A 319 -21.75 -18.70 -2.81
C GLY A 319 -21.35 -19.74 -3.85
N ILE A 320 -20.43 -19.41 -4.76
CA ILE A 320 -19.98 -20.31 -5.83
C ILE A 320 -18.86 -21.20 -5.30
N ASN A 321 -19.08 -22.52 -5.26
CA ASN A 321 -18.07 -23.48 -4.78
C ASN A 321 -16.70 -23.36 -5.45
N GLY A 322 -16.67 -22.98 -6.74
CA GLY A 322 -15.42 -22.73 -7.48
C GLY A 322 -14.64 -21.49 -7.05
N HIS A 323 -15.18 -20.68 -6.13
CA HIS A 323 -14.55 -19.50 -5.55
C HIS A 323 -13.98 -19.75 -4.15
N THR A 324 -14.19 -20.95 -3.57
CA THR A 324 -13.71 -21.26 -2.22
C THR A 324 -12.19 -21.16 -2.13
N GLY A 325 -11.73 -20.35 -1.17
CA GLY A 325 -10.31 -20.09 -0.94
C GLY A 325 -9.66 -19.19 -2.00
N LYS A 326 -10.47 -18.55 -2.88
CA LYS A 326 -9.96 -17.55 -3.81
C LYS A 326 -10.01 -16.17 -3.17
N PHE A 327 -8.93 -15.43 -3.37
CA PHE A 327 -8.79 -14.05 -2.92
C PHE A 327 -8.29 -13.17 -4.07
N LYS A 328 -8.63 -11.89 -4.01
CA LYS A 328 -8.07 -10.85 -4.88
C LYS A 328 -6.53 -10.93 -4.87
N VAL A 329 -5.94 -10.89 -6.05
CA VAL A 329 -4.48 -10.82 -6.21
C VAL A 329 -4.05 -9.39 -5.91
N PRO A 330 -3.23 -9.16 -4.86
CA PRO A 330 -2.72 -7.83 -4.56
C PRO A 330 -1.65 -7.41 -5.59
N SER A 331 -1.52 -6.09 -5.79
CA SER A 331 -0.39 -5.48 -6.51
C SER A 331 0.92 -5.70 -5.77
#